data_AF-V9E2P4-F1
#
_entry.id   AF-V9E2P4-F1
#
_cell.length_a   1.000
_cell.length_b   1.000
_cell.length_c   1.000
_cell.angle_alpha   90.00
_cell.angle_beta   90.00
_cell.angle_gamma   90.00
#
_symmetry.space_group_name_H-M   'P 1'
#
loop_
_entity.id
_entity.type
_entity.pdbx_description
1 polymer ?
#
loop_
_entity_poly.entity_id
_entity_poly.type
_entity_poly.pdbx_seq_one_letter_code
_entity_poly.pdbx_strand_id
1 'polypeptide(L)'
;MVLVGSQAVRYRHAIPPFHAYEIKTQVIYWDDDWIYLLHRFEDPTTGKQFAEGLVRGVIMKGRRRVSANKIFAEVSDGEMIEAPKMPDVVKSFLEWDDACNASMREAGQKAELELEARPPSPTPEKLSARITQEMKRSMNLP
;
A
#
# COMPACT_ATOMS: atom_id res chain seq x y z
N MET A 1 -15.76 0.06 1.47
CA MET A 1 -14.48 0.69 1.91
C MET A 1 -13.41 0.32 0.91
N VAL A 2 -12.54 1.25 0.52
CA VAL A 2 -11.36 0.93 -0.29
C VAL A 2 -10.26 0.48 0.67
N LEU A 3 -9.65 -0.67 0.38
CA LEU A 3 -8.48 -1.18 1.08
C LEU A 3 -7.29 -1.13 0.12
N VAL A 4 -6.22 -0.43 0.52
CA VAL A 4 -4.96 -0.42 -0.23
C VAL A 4 -4.17 -1.67 0.15
N GLY A 5 -3.79 -2.46 -0.85
CA GLY A 5 -2.95 -3.65 -0.66
C GLY A 5 -1.47 -3.29 -0.64
N SER A 6 -1.05 -2.48 -1.61
CA SER A 6 0.32 -2.02 -1.76
C SER A 6 0.39 -0.72 -2.56
N GLN A 7 1.50 0.00 -2.38
CA GLN A 7 1.82 1.18 -3.17
C GLN A 7 3.33 1.32 -3.35
N ALA A 8 3.73 1.94 -4.47
CA ALA A 8 5.09 2.38 -4.72
C ALA A 8 5.06 3.83 -5.18
N VAL A 9 5.96 4.67 -4.64
CA VAL A 9 6.04 6.09 -5.01
C VAL A 9 7.47 6.42 -5.42
N ARG A 10 7.62 7.00 -6.61
CA ARG A 10 8.88 7.55 -7.09
C ARG A 10 8.87 9.07 -6.94
N TYR A 11 9.66 9.59 -6.01
CA TYR A 11 9.91 11.02 -5.89
C TYR A 11 10.98 11.47 -6.89
N ARG A 12 10.70 12.55 -7.63
CA ARG A 12 11.61 13.16 -8.61
C ARG A 12 12.13 14.51 -8.12
N HIS A 13 11.25 15.34 -7.57
CA HIS A 13 11.57 16.67 -7.06
C HIS A 13 10.83 16.94 -5.75
N ALA A 14 11.46 17.68 -4.84
CA ALA A 14 10.79 18.16 -3.64
C ALA A 14 9.72 19.20 -3.99
N ILE A 15 8.60 19.15 -3.27
CA ILE A 15 7.59 20.21 -3.27
C ILE A 15 8.02 21.22 -2.20
N PRO A 16 8.30 22.49 -2.56
CA PRO A 16 8.66 23.49 -1.58
C PRO A 16 7.54 23.74 -0.56
N PRO A 17 7.84 24.15 0.68
CA PRO A 17 6.82 24.53 1.65
C PRO A 17 5.88 25.59 1.07
N PHE A 18 4.57 25.42 1.29
CA PHE A 18 3.51 26.30 0.79
C PHE A 18 3.38 26.39 -0.74
N HIS A 19 4.08 25.53 -1.50
CA HIS A 19 3.89 25.43 -2.94
C HIS A 19 2.61 24.67 -3.26
N ALA A 20 1.75 25.25 -4.11
CA ALA A 20 0.56 24.57 -4.58
C ALA A 20 0.94 23.40 -5.52
N TYR A 21 0.28 22.26 -5.38
CA TYR A 21 0.45 21.11 -6.25
C TYR A 21 -0.91 20.44 -6.51
N GLU A 22 -1.01 19.74 -7.63
CA GLU A 22 -2.17 18.94 -8.01
C GLU A 22 -1.81 17.45 -7.97
N ILE A 23 -2.77 16.60 -7.60
CA ILE A 23 -2.68 15.15 -7.72
C ILE A 23 -3.67 14.69 -8.78
N LYS A 24 -3.18 14.29 -9.94
CA LYS A 24 -3.99 13.65 -10.98
C LYS A 24 -4.02 12.15 -10.75
N THR A 25 -5.22 11.61 -10.56
CA THR A 25 -5.42 10.18 -10.33
C THR A 25 -6.14 9.55 -11.50
N GLN A 26 -5.60 8.45 -12.02
CA GLN A 26 -6.19 7.70 -13.11
C GLN A 26 -6.22 6.21 -12.80
N VAL A 27 -7.33 5.53 -13.09
CA VAL A 27 -7.35 4.07 -13.18
C VAL A 27 -6.63 3.68 -14.46
N ILE A 28 -5.49 3.01 -14.33
CA ILE A 28 -4.66 2.60 -15.49
C ILE A 28 -4.86 1.13 -15.86
N TYR A 29 -5.38 0.33 -14.93
CA TYR A 29 -5.68 -1.08 -15.12
C TYR A 29 -6.62 -1.58 -14.02
N TRP A 30 -7.34 -2.66 -14.28
CA TRP A 30 -8.00 -3.46 -13.26
C TRP A 30 -8.08 -4.92 -13.70
N ASP A 31 -8.16 -5.80 -12.72
CA ASP A 31 -8.46 -7.22 -12.90
C ASP A 31 -9.73 -7.58 -12.11
N ASP A 32 -10.03 -8.86 -11.91
CA ASP A 32 -11.23 -9.26 -11.17
C ASP A 32 -11.20 -8.87 -9.68
N ASP A 33 -10.00 -8.73 -9.09
CA ASP A 33 -9.79 -8.53 -7.66
C ASP A 33 -9.31 -7.12 -7.31
N TRP A 34 -8.59 -6.46 -8.21
CA TRP A 34 -7.81 -5.25 -7.92
C TRP A 34 -7.98 -4.15 -8.96
N ILE A 35 -7.90 -2.92 -8.47
CA ILE A 35 -7.88 -1.69 -9.25
C ILE A 35 -6.50 -1.05 -9.07
N TYR A 36 -5.90 -0.61 -10.17
CA TYR A 36 -4.57 -0.01 -10.19
C TYR A 36 -4.69 1.47 -10.57
N LEU A 37 -4.26 2.32 -9.64
CA LEU A 37 -4.34 3.77 -9.75
C LEU A 37 -2.94 4.35 -9.94
N LEU A 38 -2.80 5.25 -10.91
CA LEU A 38 -1.62 6.09 -11.08
C LEU A 38 -1.92 7.49 -10.56
N HIS A 39 -1.13 7.92 -9.59
CA HIS A 39 -1.12 9.27 -9.04
C HIS A 39 0.06 10.04 -9.62
N ARG A 40 -0.21 11.18 -10.26
CA ARG A 40 0.83 12.13 -10.70
C ARG A 40 0.73 13.40 -9.86
N PHE A 41 1.82 13.71 -9.17
CA PHE A 41 1.95 14.90 -8.35
C PHE A 41 2.63 15.96 -9.19
N GLU A 42 1.94 17.03 -9.52
CA GLU A 42 2.44 18.01 -10.48
C GLU A 42 2.18 19.46 -10.08
N ASP A 43 2.99 20.37 -10.62
CA ASP A 43 2.75 21.79 -10.54
C ASP A 43 1.58 22.15 -11.48
N PRO A 44 0.48 22.72 -10.98
CA PRO A 44 -0.70 22.99 -11.81
C PRO A 44 -0.46 24.10 -12.85
N THR A 45 0.56 24.94 -12.66
CA THR A 45 0.88 26.06 -13.56
C THR A 45 1.92 25.65 -14.60
N THR A 46 2.95 24.90 -14.18
CA THR A 46 4.07 24.55 -15.07
C THR A 46 4.06 23.11 -15.57
N GLY A 47 3.20 22.24 -15.05
CA GLY A 47 3.17 20.81 -15.34
C GLY A 47 4.38 20.02 -14.80
N LYS A 48 5.19 20.64 -13.93
CA LYS A 48 6.40 20.00 -13.39
C LYS A 48 6.01 18.81 -12.51
N GLN A 49 6.48 17.62 -12.86
CA GLN A 49 6.23 16.40 -12.09
C GLN A 49 7.12 16.32 -10.84
N PHE A 50 6.51 16.24 -9.67
CA PHE A 50 7.19 16.06 -8.38
C PHE A 50 7.35 14.59 -8.02
N ALA A 51 6.32 13.79 -8.24
CA ALA A 51 6.32 12.36 -7.93
C ALA A 51 5.29 11.62 -8.79
N GLU A 52 5.47 10.30 -8.90
CA GLU A 52 4.47 9.39 -9.45
C GLU A 52 4.27 8.23 -8.46
N GLY A 53 3.01 7.91 -8.17
CA GLY A 53 2.62 6.84 -7.26
C GLY A 53 1.76 5.81 -7.97
N LEU A 54 2.10 4.54 -7.87
CA LEU A 54 1.26 3.43 -8.31
C LEU A 54 0.67 2.76 -7.07
N VAL A 55 -0.66 2.62 -7.06
CA VAL A 55 -1.42 2.08 -5.94
C VAL A 55 -2.28 0.92 -6.42
N ARG A 56 -2.28 -0.17 -5.66
CA ARG A 56 -3.16 -1.33 -5.85
C ARG A 56 -4.21 -1.35 -4.74
N GLY A 57 -5.48 -1.26 -5.11
CA GLY A 57 -6.60 -1.19 -4.18
C GLY A 57 -7.70 -2.19 -4.50
N VAL A 58 -8.42 -2.63 -3.46
CA VAL A 58 -9.61 -3.47 -3.58
C VAL A 58 -10.78 -2.82 -2.87
N ILE A 59 -11.99 -3.02 -3.40
CA ILE A 59 -13.20 -2.57 -2.74
C ILE A 59 -13.76 -3.69 -1.86
N MET A 60 -13.98 -3.37 -0.59
CA MET A 60 -14.53 -4.28 0.41
C MET A 60 -15.96 -3.91 0.77
N LYS A 61 -16.85 -4.91 0.76
CA LYS A 61 -18.20 -4.87 1.36
C LYS A 61 -18.20 -5.79 2.58
N GLY A 62 -17.97 -5.20 3.76
CA GLY A 62 -17.68 -5.97 4.98
C GLY A 62 -16.38 -6.76 4.81
N ARG A 63 -16.45 -8.09 4.98
CA ARG A 63 -15.31 -9.00 4.81
C ARG A 63 -15.14 -9.54 3.38
N ARG A 64 -16.03 -9.17 2.45
CA ARG A 64 -16.02 -9.68 1.07
C ARG A 64 -15.42 -8.66 0.12
N ARG A 65 -14.55 -9.13 -0.78
CA ARG A 65 -14.08 -8.34 -1.94
C ARG A 65 -15.21 -8.17 -2.94
N VAL A 66 -15.27 -6.99 -3.55
CA VAL A 66 -16.17 -6.67 -4.65
C VAL A 66 -15.33 -6.59 -5.91
N SER A 67 -15.73 -7.32 -6.95
CA SER A 67 -15.00 -7.36 -8.22
C SER A 67 -14.96 -6.00 -8.90
N ALA A 68 -13.80 -5.61 -9.43
CA ALA A 68 -13.65 -4.35 -10.15
C ALA A 68 -14.54 -4.30 -11.40
N ASN A 69 -14.66 -5.41 -12.13
CA ASN A 69 -15.55 -5.50 -13.31
C ASN A 69 -17.01 -5.21 -12.96
N LYS A 70 -17.49 -5.67 -11.79
CA LYS A 70 -18.84 -5.32 -11.32
C LYS A 70 -18.94 -3.84 -11.01
N ILE A 71 -17.92 -3.26 -10.37
CA ILE A 71 -17.91 -1.82 -10.05
C ILE A 71 -17.95 -0.99 -11.33
N PHE A 72 -17.11 -1.32 -12.31
CA PHE A 72 -17.06 -0.60 -13.58
C PHE A 72 -18.35 -0.72 -14.38
N ALA A 73 -18.98 -1.90 -14.41
CA ALA A 73 -20.28 -2.09 -15.04
C ALA A 73 -21.40 -1.24 -14.40
N GLU A 74 -21.39 -1.07 -13.08
CA GLU A 74 -22.43 -0.27 -12.42
C GLU A 74 -22.23 1.24 -12.59
N VAL A 75 -21.00 1.72 -12.76
CA VAL A 75 -20.74 3.16 -13.01
C VAL A 75 -20.88 3.55 -14.48
N SER A 76 -20.97 2.57 -15.37
CA SER A 76 -21.13 2.74 -16.82
C SER A 76 -22.57 2.49 -17.29
N ASP A 77 -23.56 2.59 -16.39
CA ASP A 77 -24.97 2.31 -16.66
C ASP A 77 -25.21 0.92 -17.31
N GLY A 78 -24.38 -0.06 -16.94
CA GLY A 78 -24.45 -1.45 -17.43
C GLY A 78 -23.65 -1.72 -18.71
N GLU A 79 -22.95 -0.73 -19.28
CA GLU A 79 -22.04 -0.96 -20.40
C GLU A 79 -20.84 -1.80 -19.96
N MET A 80 -20.55 -2.87 -20.71
CA MET A 80 -19.39 -3.72 -20.43
C MET A 80 -18.11 -3.02 -20.87
N ILE A 81 -17.40 -2.42 -19.91
CA ILE A 81 -16.07 -1.83 -20.14
C ILE A 81 -15.03 -2.94 -19.99
N GLU A 82 -14.28 -3.20 -21.06
CA GLU A 82 -13.12 -4.09 -20.98
C GLU A 82 -11.96 -3.42 -20.23
N ALA A 83 -11.28 -4.19 -19.39
CA ALA A 83 -10.07 -3.73 -18.73
C ALA A 83 -9.03 -3.32 -19.79
N PRO A 84 -8.32 -2.18 -19.61
CA PRO A 84 -7.21 -1.81 -20.46
C PRO A 84 -6.18 -2.94 -20.52
N LYS A 85 -5.43 -3.02 -21.61
CA LYS A 85 -4.25 -3.90 -21.65
C LYS A 85 -3.31 -3.54 -20.50
N MET A 86 -2.89 -4.54 -19.71
CA MET A 86 -2.02 -4.34 -18.56
C MET A 86 -0.74 -3.57 -18.97
N PRO A 87 -0.50 -2.38 -18.41
CA PRO A 87 0.72 -1.61 -18.67
C PRO A 87 1.96 -2.25 -18.03
N ASP A 88 3.14 -2.04 -18.63
CA ASP A 88 4.42 -2.58 -18.11
C ASP A 88 4.72 -2.13 -16.68
N VAL A 89 4.36 -0.89 -16.33
CA VAL A 89 4.54 -0.37 -14.96
C VAL A 89 3.73 -1.17 -13.93
N VAL A 90 2.55 -1.67 -14.30
CA VAL A 90 1.73 -2.53 -13.43
C VAL A 90 2.38 -3.91 -13.31
N LYS A 91 2.88 -4.46 -14.42
CA LYS A 91 3.59 -5.75 -14.40
C LYS A 91 4.80 -5.72 -13.47
N SER A 92 5.71 -4.75 -13.64
CA SER A 92 6.90 -4.61 -12.77
C SER A 92 6.53 -4.32 -11.32
N PHE A 93 5.45 -3.59 -11.08
CA PHE A 93 4.94 -3.36 -9.74
C PHE A 93 4.45 -4.65 -9.09
N LEU A 94 3.73 -5.51 -9.82
CA LEU A 94 3.29 -6.80 -9.30
C LEU A 94 4.46 -7.73 -8.98
N GLU A 95 5.51 -7.75 -9.82
CA GLU A 95 6.74 -8.50 -9.54
C GLU A 95 7.40 -8.03 -8.23
N TRP A 96 7.44 -6.71 -7.99
CA TRP A 96 7.93 -6.14 -6.73
C TRP A 96 7.02 -6.46 -5.53
N ASP A 97 5.70 -6.34 -5.71
CA ASP A 97 4.69 -6.62 -4.68
C ASP A 97 4.74 -8.09 -4.22
N ASP A 98 4.89 -9.03 -5.17
CA ASP A 98 5.03 -10.45 -4.88
C ASP A 98 6.30 -10.76 -4.09
N ALA A 99 7.43 -10.13 -4.45
CA ALA A 99 8.68 -10.26 -3.71
C ALA A 99 8.55 -9.71 -2.27
N CYS A 100 7.92 -8.54 -2.10
CA CYS A 100 7.63 -7.98 -0.78
C CYS A 100 6.72 -8.89 0.04
N ASN A 101 5.68 -9.47 -0.57
CA ASN A 101 4.75 -10.37 0.10
C ASN A 101 5.45 -11.65 0.60
N ALA A 102 6.29 -12.26 -0.24
CA ALA A 102 7.09 -13.42 0.13
C ALA A 102 8.01 -13.10 1.32
N SER A 103 8.73 -11.97 1.26
CA SER A 103 9.62 -11.53 2.33
C SER A 103 8.87 -11.28 3.65
N MET A 104 7.68 -10.66 3.60
CA MET A 104 6.86 -10.43 4.80
C MET A 104 6.37 -11.74 5.44
N ARG A 105 5.99 -12.74 4.64
CA ARG A 105 5.58 -14.05 5.15
C ARG A 105 6.73 -14.78 5.84
N GLU A 106 7.91 -14.79 5.22
CA GLU A 106 9.10 -15.38 5.80
C GLU A 106 9.49 -14.69 7.12
N ALA A 107 9.50 -13.36 7.14
CA ALA A 107 9.78 -12.59 8.36
C ALA A 107 8.77 -12.89 9.47
N GLY A 108 7.47 -13.02 9.13
CA GLY A 108 6.42 -13.41 10.06
C GLY A 108 6.63 -14.80 10.66
N GLN A 109 6.91 -15.80 9.83
CA GLN A 109 7.21 -17.17 10.28
C GLN A 109 8.44 -17.21 11.19
N LYS A 110 9.50 -16.49 10.83
CA LYS A 110 10.71 -16.39 11.65
C LYS A 110 10.42 -15.76 13.02
N ALA A 111 9.62 -14.70 13.06
CA ALA A 111 9.23 -14.06 14.31
C ALA A 111 8.38 -14.98 15.20
N GLU A 112 7.48 -15.78 14.62
CA GLU A 112 6.69 -16.78 15.34
C GLU A 112 7.58 -17.86 15.96
N LEU A 113 8.51 -18.43 15.18
CA LEU A 113 9.50 -19.40 15.67
C LEU A 113 10.39 -18.83 16.78
N GLU A 114 10.79 -17.55 16.68
CA GLU A 114 11.58 -16.89 17.73
C GLU A 114 10.78 -16.69 19.02
N LEU A 115 9.49 -16.33 18.92
CA LEU A 115 8.60 -16.19 20.07
C LEU A 115 8.33 -17.54 20.75
N GLU A 116 8.21 -18.63 19.98
CA GLU A 116 8.10 -19.99 20.53
C GLU A 116 9.39 -20.43 21.24
N ALA A 117 10.55 -20.16 20.64
CA ALA A 117 11.84 -20.50 21.22
C ALA A 117 12.21 -19.65 22.44
N ARG A 118 11.80 -18.38 22.46
CA ARG A 118 12.13 -17.38 23.48
C ARG A 118 10.88 -16.56 23.83
N PRO A 119 9.96 -17.13 24.63
CA PRO A 119 8.72 -16.43 24.98
C PRO A 119 9.04 -15.11 25.71
N PRO A 120 8.27 -14.04 25.45
CA PRO A 120 8.50 -12.75 26.08
C PRO A 120 8.35 -12.88 27.60
N SER A 121 9.19 -12.15 28.33
CA SER A 121 9.05 -12.03 29.78
C SER A 121 7.68 -11.43 30.13
N PRO A 122 7.04 -11.89 31.23
CA PRO A 122 5.74 -11.38 31.64
C PRO A 122 5.81 -9.87 31.85
N THR A 123 4.72 -9.18 31.50
CA THR A 123 4.64 -7.73 31.64
C THR A 123 4.81 -7.35 33.12
N PRO A 124 5.80 -6.50 33.48
CA PRO A 124 6.05 -6.10 34.86
C PRO A 124 4.81 -5.49 35.50
N GLU A 125 4.56 -5.71 36.79
CA GLU A 125 3.40 -5.10 37.47
C GLU A 125 3.56 -3.58 37.62
N LYS A 126 4.79 -3.12 37.83
CA LYS A 126 5.10 -1.70 38.06
C LYS A 126 5.16 -0.92 36.75
N LEU A 127 4.46 0.21 36.68
CA LEU A 127 4.43 1.09 35.52
C LEU A 127 5.83 1.58 35.09
N SER A 128 6.70 1.95 36.04
CA SER A 128 8.07 2.38 35.73
C SER A 128 8.91 1.29 35.06
N ALA A 129 8.73 0.04 35.50
CA ALA A 129 9.40 -1.12 34.91
C ALA A 129 8.86 -1.42 33.50
N ARG A 130 7.55 -1.26 33.27
CA ARG A 130 6.96 -1.34 31.91
C ARG A 130 7.54 -0.29 30.98
N ILE A 131 7.60 0.98 31.42
CA ILE A 131 8.16 2.07 30.62
C ILE A 131 9.63 1.78 30.26
N THR A 132 10.42 1.30 31.22
CA THR A 132 11.82 0.96 30.99
C THR A 132 11.96 -0.22 30.03
N GLN A 133 11.10 -1.23 30.13
CA GLN A 133 11.09 -2.38 29.21
C GLN A 133 10.74 -1.96 27.78
N GLU A 134 9.71 -1.13 27.59
CA GLU A 134 9.33 -0.60 26.27
C GLU A 134 10.40 0.31 25.68
N MET A 135 11.04 1.17 26.50
CA MET A 135 12.18 1.96 26.06
C MET A 135 13.31 1.08 25.52
N LYS A 136 13.73 0.06 26.27
CA LYS A 136 14.77 -0.89 25.81
C LYS A 136 14.39 -1.57 24.49
N ARG A 137 13.13 -1.98 24.35
CA ARG A 137 12.59 -2.62 23.14
C ARG A 137 12.60 -1.66 21.94
N SER A 138 12.19 -0.41 22.13
CA SER A 138 12.14 0.62 21.08
C SER A 138 13.52 1.01 20.53
N MET A 139 14.56 0.88 21.36
CA MET A 139 15.92 1.23 20.98
C MET A 139 16.64 0.11 20.20
N ASN A 140 15.97 -1.03 19.97
CA ASN A 140 16.59 -2.23 19.38
C ASN A 140 17.93 -2.59 20.05
N LEU A 141 18.06 -2.31 21.35
CA LEU A 141 19.25 -2.68 22.10
C LEU A 141 19.25 -4.21 22.27
N PRO A 142 20.41 -4.88 22.08
CA PRO A 142 20.54 -6.32 22.20
C PRO A 142 20.17 -6.85 23.59
#